data_AF-A0A1I6XY90-F1
#
_entry.id   AF-A0A1I6XY90-F1
#
_cell.length_a   1.000
_cell.length_b   1.000
_cell.length_c   1.000
_cell.angle_alpha   90.00
_cell.angle_beta   90.00
_cell.angle_gamma   90.00
#
_symmetry.space_group_name_H-M   'P 1'
#
loop_
_entity.id
_entity.type
_entity.pdbx_description
1 polymer ?
#
loop_
_entity_poly.entity_id
_entity_poly.type
_entity_poly.pdbx_seq_one_letter_code
_entity_poly.pdbx_strand_id
1 'polypeptide(L)' 'MLSFELRYLGELVRTFTAEADPGSADHLKRLLTAAVRRDGRGDAEILDYELDVRDSAGELITTFAKMAA' A
#
# COMPACT_ATOMS: atom_id res chain seq x y z
N MET A 1 -14.57 -4.86 -2.36
CA MET A 1 -13.74 -4.36 -1.24
C MET A 1 -12.43 -5.12 -1.27
N LEU A 2 -11.30 -4.43 -1.18
CA LEU A 2 -9.97 -5.03 -1.24
C LEU A 2 -9.29 -5.00 0.13
N SER A 3 -8.38 -5.94 0.35
CA SER A 3 -7.49 -5.96 1.51
C SER A 3 -6.11 -5.44 1.09
N PHE A 4 -5.48 -4.68 1.98
CA PHE A 4 -4.19 -4.05 1.73
C PHE A 4 -3.23 -4.38 2.87
N GLU A 5 -2.03 -4.83 2.54
CA GLU A 5 -0.93 -4.99 3.48
C GLU A 5 0.10 -3.90 3.22
N LEU A 6 0.25 -3.00 4.19
CA LEU A 6 1.32 -2.02 4.19
C LEU A 6 2.58 -2.72 4.72
N ARG A 7 3.64 -2.73 3.91
CA ARG A 7 4.93 -3.32 4.27
C ARG A 7 6.01 -2.25 4.30
N TYR A 8 6.98 -2.40 5.18
CA TYR A 8 8.17 -1.56 5.27
C TYR A 8 9.39 -2.46 5.16
N LEU A 9 10.19 -2.31 4.10
CA LEU A 9 11.35 -3.17 3.82
C LEU A 9 11.00 -4.67 3.89
N GLY A 10 9.82 -5.06 3.38
CA GLY A 10 9.31 -6.43 3.36
C GLY A 10 8.54 -6.88 4.63
N GLU A 11 8.66 -6.16 5.73
CA GLU A 11 7.99 -6.47 6.99
C GLU A 11 6.56 -5.92 7.02
N LEU A 12 5.59 -6.75 7.45
CA LEU A 12 4.20 -6.33 7.57
C LEU A 12 4.04 -5.29 8.69
N VAL A 13 3.66 -4.07 8.32
CA VAL A 13 3.37 -3.00 9.28
C VAL A 13 1.91 -3.09 9.73
N ARG A 14 0.98 -3.19 8.77
CA ARG A 14 -0.45 -3.31 9.07
C ARG A 14 -1.27 -3.80 7.88
N THR A 15 -2.44 -4.34 8.19
CA THR A 15 -3.47 -4.66 7.21
C THR A 15 -4.66 -3.70 7.35
N PHE A 16 -5.29 -3.34 6.24
CA PHE A 16 -6.54 -2.58 6.23
C PHE A 16 -7.37 -2.88 4.97
N THR A 17 -8.66 -2.56 5.01
CA THR A 17 -9.55 -2.72 3.86
C THR A 17 -9.98 -1.36 3.31
N ALA A 18 -10.13 -1.25 1.99
CA ALA A 18 -10.67 -0.07 1.34
C ALA A 18 -11.35 -0.42 0.01
N GLU A 19 -12.19 0.48 -0.49
CA GLU A 19 -12.60 0.48 -1.89
C GLU A 19 -11.53 1.20 -2.70
N ALA A 20 -10.94 0.50 -3.68
CA ALA A 20 -9.94 1.06 -4.57
C ALA A 20 -9.99 0.37 -5.93
N ASP A 21 -9.35 1.01 -6.91
CA ASP A 21 -9.06 0.40 -8.19
C ASP A 21 -7.61 -0.12 -8.19
N PRO A 22 -7.39 -1.45 -8.20
CA PRO A 22 -6.05 -2.04 -8.17
C PRO A 22 -5.27 -1.82 -9.48
N GLY A 23 -5.93 -1.40 -10.57
CA GLY A 23 -5.29 -1.04 -11.82
C GLY A 23 -4.83 0.43 -11.89
N SER A 24 -5.21 1.27 -10.91
CA SER A 24 -4.91 2.69 -10.92
C SER A 24 -3.72 3.05 -10.03
N ALA A 25 -2.56 3.24 -10.65
CA ALA A 25 -1.32 3.62 -9.94
C ALA A 25 -1.48 4.90 -9.10
N ASP A 26 -2.21 5.90 -9.61
CA ASP A 26 -2.47 7.15 -8.86
C ASP A 26 -3.34 6.91 -7.63
N HIS A 27 -4.31 6.01 -7.71
CA HIS A 27 -5.17 5.66 -6.59
C HIS A 27 -4.37 4.92 -5.51
N LEU A 28 -3.56 3.93 -5.92
CA LEU A 28 -2.68 3.18 -5.02
C LEU A 28 -1.62 4.07 -4.36
N LYS A 29 -1.05 5.05 -5.10
CA LYS A 29 -0.13 6.05 -4.55
C LYS A 29 -0.76 6.88 -3.42
N ARG A 30 -2.02 7.32 -3.61
CA ARG A 30 -2.75 8.07 -2.57
C ARG A 30 -3.00 7.21 -1.34
N LEU A 31 -3.38 5.95 -1.52
CA LEU A 31 -3.60 5.00 -0.43
C LEU A 31 -2.31 4.72 0.36
N LEU A 32 -1.20 4.43 -0.34
CA LEU A 32 0.10 4.23 0.30
C LEU A 32 0.51 5.46 1.10
N THR A 33 0.44 6.66 0.50
CA THR A 33 0.79 7.92 1.19
C THR A 33 -0.06 8.16 2.44
N ALA A 34 -1.38 7.94 2.34
CA ALA A 34 -2.28 8.11 3.48
C ALA A 34 -2.00 7.07 4.59
N ALA A 35 -1.69 5.83 4.21
CA ALA A 35 -1.37 4.76 5.15
C ALA A 35 -0.06 5.02 5.91
N VAL A 36 0.99 5.44 5.21
CA VAL A 36 2.28 5.82 5.82
C VAL A 36 2.14 7.01 6.77
N ARG A 37 1.42 8.06 6.36
CA ARG A 37 1.18 9.24 7.22
C ARG A 37 0.41 8.88 8.49
N ARG A 38 -0.53 7.94 8.40
CA ARG A 38 -1.30 7.45 9.55
C ARG A 38 -0.45 6.63 10.53
N ASP A 39 0.65 6.04 10.05
CA ASP A 39 1.65 5.34 10.88
C ASP A 39 2.58 6.32 11.63
N GLY A 40 2.44 7.63 11.41
CA GLY A 40 3.27 8.65 12.05
C GLY A 40 4.63 8.85 11.37
N ARG A 41 4.86 8.19 10.23
CA ARG A 41 6.09 8.28 9.43
C ARG A 41 6.01 9.38 8.38
N GLY A 42 7.17 9.91 8.02
CA GLY A 42 7.29 11.02 7.09
C GLY A 42 7.35 10.59 5.63
N ASP A 43 7.00 11.50 4.72
CA ASP A 43 7.04 11.28 3.27
C ASP A 43 8.46 10.90 2.75
N ALA A 44 9.52 11.13 3.54
CA ALA A 44 10.90 10.77 3.19
C ALA A 44 11.15 9.25 3.16
N GLU A 45 10.40 8.47 3.95
CA GLU A 45 10.55 7.01 4.04
C GLU A 45 9.60 6.27 3.09
N ILE A 46 8.72 6.98 2.36
CA ILE A 46 7.66 6.36 1.54
C ILE A 46 8.20 5.45 0.43
N LEU A 47 9.46 5.61 0.01
CA LEU A 47 10.11 4.76 -0.99
C LEU A 47 10.45 3.37 -0.43
N ASP A 48 10.53 3.23 0.88
CA ASP A 48 10.78 1.95 1.58
C ASP A 48 9.48 1.19 1.89
N TYR A 49 8.34 1.81 1.57
CA TYR A 49 7.02 1.23 1.78
C TYR A 49 6.44 0.62 0.51
N GLU A 50 5.76 -0.50 0.71
CA GLU A 50 5.07 -1.25 -0.32
C GLU A 50 3.62 -1.48 0.12
N LEU A 51 2.74 -1.64 -0.86
CA LEU A 51 1.33 -1.93 -0.65
C LEU A 51 0.95 -3.17 -1.44
N ASP A 52 0.84 -4.30 -0.77
CA ASP A 52 0.23 -5.50 -1.36
C ASP A 52 -1.28 -5.32 -1.41
N VAL A 53 -1.88 -5.58 -2.56
CA VAL A 53 -3.32 -5.49 -2.79
C VAL A 53 -3.86 -6.89 -3.00
N ARG A 54 -4.79 -7.30 -2.14
CA ARG A 54 -5.40 -8.63 -2.15
C ARG A 54 -6.89 -8.57 -2.38
N ASP A 55 -7.42 -9.59 -3.05
CA ASP A 55 -8.85 -9.77 -3.22
C ASP A 55 -9.54 -10.30 -1.94
N SER A 56 -10.84 -10.59 -2.02
CA SER A 56 -11.59 -11.13 -0.88
C SER A 56 -11.27 -12.60 -0.55
N ALA A 57 -10.62 -13.33 -1.45
CA ALA A 57 -10.11 -14.68 -1.19
C ALA A 57 -8.71 -14.64 -0.53
N GLY A 58 -8.06 -13.48 -0.50
CA GLY A 58 -6.71 -13.29 0.04
C GLY A 58 -5.60 -13.45 -1.00
N GLU A 59 -5.98 -13.62 -2.27
CA GLU A 59 -5.03 -13.76 -3.37
C GLU A 59 -4.38 -12.42 -3.67
N LEU A 60 -3.07 -12.43 -3.89
CA LEU A 60 -2.31 -11.23 -4.25
C LEU A 60 -2.64 -10.83 -5.69
N ILE A 61 -3.25 -9.65 -5.85
CA ILE A 61 -3.54 -9.07 -7.16
C ILE A 61 -2.29 -8.35 -7.68
N THR A 62 -1.70 -7.49 -6.86
CA THR A 62 -0.53 -6.68 -7.23
C THR A 62 0.19 -6.16 -5.99
N THR A 63 1.45 -5.78 -6.16
CA THR A 63 2.23 -5.04 -5.18
C THR A 63 2.55 -3.67 -5.77
N PHE A 64 2.18 -2.61 -5.05
CA PHE A 64 2.49 -1.25 -5.43
C PHE A 64 3.62 -0.72 -4.55
N ALA A 65 4.75 -0.39 -5.17
CA ALA A 65 5.87 0.31 -4.54
C ALA A 65 6.12 1.62 -5.28
N LYS A 66 6.46 2.67 -4.55
CA LYS A 66 6.85 3.93 -5.18
C LYS A 66 8.31 3.83 -5.61
N MET A 67 8.57 3.85 -6.91
CA MET A 67 9.93 3.98 -7.40
C MET A 67 10.41 5.43 -7.30
N ALA A 68 11.70 5.63 -7.04
CA ALA A 68 12.34 6.93 -7.22
C ALA A 68 12.21 7.33 -8.70
N ALA A 69 11.75 8.55 -8.95
CA ALA A 69 11.62 9.11 -10.30
C ALA A 69 12.98 9.59 -10.83
#